data_AF-A0A1F6U114-F1
#
_entry.id   AF-A0A1F6U114-F1
#
_cell.length_a   1.000
_cell.length_b   1.000
_cell.length_c   1.000
_cell.angle_alpha   90.00
_cell.angle_beta   90.00
_cell.angle_gamma   90.00
#
_symmetry.space_group_name_H-M   'P 1'
#
loop_
_entity.id
_entity.type
_entity.pdbx_description
1 polymer ?
#
loop_
_entity_poly.entity_id
_entity_poly.type
_entity_poly.pdbx_seq_one_letter_code
_entity_poly.pdbx_strand_id
1 'polypeptide(L)'
;MNALFFAKVLISAVIIGVATEVAKRYPFWGAVIIALPLTSILAMGWLYAETSDNVLVTKFARDIFLVVPVSLVFFVPFLLETRTRLGFVSNMLIGLALLAVSVWLLRRFVP
;
A
#
# COMPACT_ATOMS: atom_id res chain seq x y z
N MET A 1 -13.38 -17.08 15.42
CA MET A 1 -12.49 -15.92 15.18
C MET A 1 -11.59 -15.80 16.39
N ASN A 2 -10.27 -15.81 16.21
CA ASN A 2 -9.32 -15.87 17.33
C ASN A 2 -8.90 -14.46 17.77
N ALA A 3 -8.43 -14.31 19.01
CA ALA A 3 -7.97 -13.02 19.56
C ALA A 3 -6.90 -12.34 18.68
N LEU A 4 -6.03 -13.13 18.06
CA LEU A 4 -5.01 -12.66 17.11
C LEU A 4 -5.62 -11.96 15.89
N PHE A 5 -6.75 -12.42 15.37
CA PHE A 5 -7.43 -11.77 14.24
C PHE A 5 -7.91 -10.37 14.62
N PHE A 6 -8.51 -10.22 15.80
CA PHE A 6 -8.95 -8.90 16.29
C PHE A 6 -7.77 -7.96 16.54
N ALA A 7 -6.65 -8.47 17.04
CA ALA A 7 -5.42 -7.68 17.18
C ALA A 7 -4.90 -7.17 15.83
N LYS A 8 -4.88 -8.01 14.79
CA LYS A 8 -4.48 -7.63 13.42
C LYS A 8 -5.33 -6.48 12.89
N VAL A 9 -6.65 -6.59 13.05
CA VAL A 9 -7.60 -5.57 12.60
C VAL A 9 -7.41 -4.27 13.39
N LEU A 10 -7.34 -4.34 14.71
CA LEU A 10 -7.20 -3.16 15.57
C LEU A 10 -5.91 -2.39 15.27
N ILE A 11 -4.77 -3.08 15.16
CA ILE A 11 -3.48 -2.46 14.84
C ILE A 11 -3.55 -1.76 13.48
N SER A 12 -4.11 -2.43 12.47
CA SER A 12 -4.26 -1.86 11.12
C SER A 12 -5.15 -0.62 11.12
N ALA A 13 -6.28 -0.67 11.82
CA ALA A 13 -7.21 0.45 11.94
C ALA A 13 -6.58 1.65 12.67
N VAL A 14 -5.83 1.40 13.75
CA VAL A 14 -5.12 2.44 14.50
C VAL A 14 -4.07 3.13 13.62
N ILE A 15 -3.29 2.37 12.84
CA ILE A 15 -2.29 2.94 11.93
C ILE A 15 -2.95 3.87 10.91
N ILE A 16 -4.04 3.45 10.27
CA ILE A 16 -4.77 4.26 9.30
C ILE A 16 -5.38 5.50 9.98
N GLY A 17 -6.00 5.33 11.15
CA GLY A 17 -6.56 6.42 11.92
C GLY A 17 -5.53 7.48 12.30
N VAL A 18 -4.40 7.06 12.88
CA VAL A 18 -3.30 7.97 13.22
C VAL A 18 -2.75 8.66 11.98
N ALA A 19 -2.51 7.92 10.90
CA ALA A 19 -1.98 8.49 9.66
C ALA A 19 -2.89 9.58 9.08
N THR A 20 -4.21 9.35 9.07
CA THR A 20 -5.19 10.32 8.58
C THR A 20 -5.33 11.54 9.49
N GLU A 21 -5.33 11.37 10.81
CA GLU A 21 -5.36 12.50 11.75
C GLU A 21 -4.08 13.35 11.67
N VAL A 22 -2.92 12.71 11.55
CA VAL A 22 -1.66 13.40 11.32
C VAL A 22 -1.69 14.14 9.99
N ALA A 23 -2.21 13.54 8.91
CA ALA A 23 -2.27 14.20 7.60
C ALA A 23 -3.15 15.46 7.59
N LYS A 24 -4.24 15.50 8.39
CA LYS A 24 -5.10 16.69 8.53
C LYS A 24 -4.36 17.87 9.16
N ARG A 25 -3.46 17.62 10.12
CA ARG A 25 -2.73 18.67 10.86
C ARG A 25 -1.34 18.96 10.28
N TYR A 26 -0.65 17.92 9.81
CA TYR A 26 0.71 17.94 9.30
C TYR A 26 0.81 17.06 8.04
N PRO A 27 0.42 17.57 6.86
CA PRO A 27 0.28 16.77 5.63
C PRO A 27 1.53 15.99 5.24
N PHE A 28 2.71 16.60 5.36
CA PHE A 28 3.99 15.93 5.05
C PHE A 28 4.24 14.72 5.95
N TRP A 29 4.04 14.84 7.26
CA TRP A 29 4.23 13.74 8.20
C TRP A 29 3.17 12.65 8.04
N GLY A 30 1.94 13.03 7.69
CA GLY A 30 0.90 12.06 7.31
C GLY A 30 1.30 11.25 6.09
N ALA A 31 1.84 11.91 5.06
CA ALA A 31 2.36 11.24 3.86
C ALA A 31 3.53 10.30 4.19
N VAL A 32 4.45 10.68 5.08
CA VAL A 32 5.54 9.81 5.55
C VAL A 32 4.97 8.54 6.19
N ILE A 33 4.02 8.66 7.12
CA ILE A 33 3.42 7.50 7.80
C ILE A 33 2.73 6.57 6.78
N ILE A 34 1.99 7.13 5.81
CA ILE A 34 1.29 6.37 4.77
C ILE A 34 2.28 5.69 3.81
N ALA A 35 3.41 6.34 3.50
CA ALA A 35 4.42 5.83 2.58
C ALA A 35 5.32 4.76 3.20
N LEU A 36 5.41 4.69 4.53
CA LEU A 36 6.13 3.61 5.21
C LEU A 36 5.50 2.24 4.88
N PRO A 37 6.29 1.17 4.75
CA PRO A 37 5.81 -0.16 4.43
C PRO A 37 5.16 -0.86 5.65
N LEU A 38 4.30 -0.15 6.40
CA LEU A 38 3.69 -0.65 7.64
C LEU A 38 2.82 -1.88 7.39
N THR A 39 2.02 -1.86 6.32
CA THR A 39 1.19 -3.00 5.93
C THR A 39 2.05 -4.21 5.56
N SER A 40 3.16 -4.00 4.84
CA SER A 40 4.14 -5.03 4.50
C SER A 40 4.82 -5.60 5.74
N ILE A 41 5.26 -4.76 6.68
CA ILE A 41 5.88 -5.19 7.94
C ILE A 41 4.93 -6.08 8.73
N LEU A 42 3.67 -5.66 8.88
CA LEU A 42 2.65 -6.44 9.56
C LEU A 42 2.38 -7.76 8.84
N ALA A 43 2.12 -7.71 7.53
CA ALA A 43 1.82 -8.91 6.74
C ALA A 43 2.97 -9.93 6.79
N MET A 44 4.22 -9.49 6.63
CA MET A 44 5.40 -10.36 6.72
C MET A 44 5.57 -10.92 8.14
N GLY A 45 5.38 -10.10 9.17
CA GLY A 45 5.47 -10.55 10.57
C GLY A 45 4.45 -11.64 10.89
N TRP A 46 3.20 -11.46 10.46
CA TRP A 46 2.15 -12.47 10.65
C TRP A 46 2.39 -13.72 9.82
N LEU A 47 2.81 -13.57 8.56
CA LEU A 47 3.15 -14.68 7.69
C LEU A 47 4.25 -15.54 8.29
N TYR A 48 5.31 -14.90 8.81
CA TYR A 48 6.38 -15.60 9.50
C TYR A 48 5.89 -16.28 10.79
N ALA A 49 5.09 -15.58 11.60
CA ALA A 49 4.58 -16.13 12.85
C ALA A 49 3.70 -17.38 12.63
N GLU A 50 2.98 -17.46 11.52
CA GLU A 50 2.09 -18.58 11.20
C GLU A 50 2.80 -19.73 10.47
N THR A 51 3.82 -19.44 9.67
CA THR A 51 4.47 -20.44 8.80
C THR A 51 5.85 -20.86 9.27
N SER A 52 6.54 -20.00 10.04
CA SER A 52 7.97 -20.10 10.36
C SER A 52 8.87 -20.31 9.12
N ASP A 53 8.39 -19.95 7.93
CA ASP A 53 9.06 -20.20 6.65
C ASP A 53 9.82 -18.94 6.18
N ASN A 54 11.13 -18.96 6.35
CA ASN A 54 12.01 -17.87 5.91
C ASN A 54 12.05 -17.71 4.38
N VAL A 55 11.91 -18.80 3.62
CA VAL A 55 11.95 -18.75 2.15
C VAL A 55 10.69 -18.08 1.62
N LEU A 56 9.53 -18.43 2.17
CA LEU A 56 8.25 -17.82 1.85
C LEU A 56 8.25 -16.32 2.15
N VAL A 57 8.71 -15.91 3.35
CA VAL A 57 8.74 -14.50 3.75
C VAL A 57 9.73 -13.71 2.89
N THR A 58 10.90 -14.28 2.56
CA THR A 58 11.88 -13.64 1.68
C THR A 58 11.33 -13.45 0.27
N LYS A 59 10.64 -14.46 -0.28
CA LYS A 59 9.96 -14.33 -1.57
C LYS A 59 8.90 -13.24 -1.52
N PHE A 60 8.06 -13.22 -0.49
CA PHE A 60 7.02 -12.21 -0.33
C PHE A 60 7.60 -10.79 -0.24
N ALA A 61 8.70 -10.59 0.50
CA ALA A 61 9.40 -9.31 0.55
C ALA A 61 9.93 -8.85 -0.83
N ARG A 62 10.47 -9.78 -1.63
CA ARG A 62 10.92 -9.50 -3.01
C ARG A 62 9.76 -9.12 -3.92
N ASP A 63 8.64 -9.84 -3.82
CA ASP A 63 7.44 -9.55 -4.60
C ASP A 63 6.88 -8.17 -4.25
N ILE A 64 6.81 -7.82 -2.96
CA ILE A 64 6.44 -6.47 -2.50
C ILE A 64 7.38 -5.42 -3.08
N PHE A 65 8.70 -5.64 -3.01
CA PHE A 65 9.69 -4.70 -3.53
C PHE A 65 9.51 -4.42 -5.03
N LEU A 66 9.14 -5.43 -5.84
CA LEU A 66 8.87 -5.26 -7.26
C LEU A 66 7.55 -4.53 -7.54
N VAL A 67 6.51 -4.83 -6.75
CA VAL A 67 5.17 -4.26 -6.95
C VAL A 67 5.09 -2.81 -6.48
N VAL A 68 5.83 -2.41 -5.43
CA VAL A 68 5.77 -1.05 -4.86
C VAL A 68 6.06 0.04 -5.90
N PRO A 69 7.16 0.02 -6.67
CA PRO A 69 7.41 1.00 -7.73
C PRO A 69 6.31 1.05 -8.79
N VAL A 70 5.77 -0.11 -9.17
CA VAL A 70 4.65 -0.19 -10.13
C VAL A 70 3.38 0.43 -9.55
N SER A 71 3.15 0.29 -8.25
CA SER A 71 2.01 0.89 -7.58
C SER A 71 2.04 2.42 -7.57
N LEU A 72 3.21 3.04 -7.73
CA LEU A 72 3.35 4.50 -7.77
C LEU A 72 2.65 5.13 -8.97
N VAL A 73 2.39 4.36 -10.05
CA VAL A 73 1.64 4.83 -11.21
C VAL A 73 0.22 5.30 -10.83
N PHE A 74 -0.36 4.74 -9.75
CA PHE A 74 -1.62 5.20 -9.18
C PHE A 74 -1.66 6.71 -8.91
N PHE A 75 -0.52 7.30 -8.48
CA PHE A 75 -0.46 8.71 -8.11
C PHE A 75 -0.34 9.66 -9.30
N VAL A 76 -0.08 9.16 -10.51
CA VAL A 76 0.18 10.00 -11.71
C VAL A 76 -0.95 11.00 -12.00
N PRO A 77 -2.24 10.63 -11.99
CA PRO A 77 -3.32 11.60 -12.23
C PRO A 77 -3.34 12.74 -11.19
N PHE A 78 -3.04 12.42 -9.93
CA PHE A 78 -2.96 13.41 -8.85
C PHE A 78 -1.77 14.36 -9.03
N LEU A 79 -0.62 13.87 -9.52
CA LEU A 79 0.54 14.73 -9.83
C LEU A 79 0.24 15.71 -10.97
N LEU A 80 -0.63 15.32 -11.90
CA LEU A 80 -1.01 16.11 -13.08
C LEU A 80 -2.23 17.02 -12.85
N GLU A 81 -2.84 17.00 -11.67
CA GLU A 81 -4.09 17.71 -11.38
C GLU A 81 -3.99 19.23 -11.63
N THR A 82 -2.81 19.82 -11.42
CA THR A 82 -2.57 21.25 -11.73
C THR A 82 -2.78 21.61 -13.20
N ARG A 83 -2.69 20.63 -14.10
CA ARG A 83 -2.92 20.77 -15.55
C ARG A 83 -4.29 20.26 -15.98
N THR A 84 -4.71 19.12 -15.46
CA THR A 84 -5.90 18.40 -15.93
C THR A 84 -7.20 18.84 -15.26
N ARG A 85 -7.13 19.30 -13.99
CA ARG A 85 -8.27 19.78 -13.19
C ARG A 85 -9.46 18.80 -13.16
N LEU A 86 -9.19 17.50 -13.11
CA LEU A 86 -10.22 16.46 -13.21
C LEU A 86 -10.97 16.24 -11.90
N GLY A 87 -10.44 16.77 -10.79
CA GLY A 87 -10.97 16.58 -9.46
C GLY A 87 -10.66 15.20 -8.87
N PHE A 88 -10.96 15.06 -7.57
CA PHE A 88 -10.57 13.90 -6.78
C PHE A 88 -11.12 12.56 -7.31
N VAL A 89 -12.43 12.49 -7.61
CA VAL A 89 -13.10 11.24 -8.01
C VAL A 89 -12.53 10.72 -9.33
N SER A 90 -12.36 11.60 -10.31
CA SER A 90 -11.78 11.24 -11.61
C SER A 90 -10.33 10.76 -11.47
N ASN A 91 -9.49 11.47 -10.71
CA ASN A 91 -8.11 11.07 -10.45
C ASN A 91 -8.02 9.72 -9.73
N MET A 92 -8.93 9.46 -8.80
CA MET A 92 -9.03 8.18 -8.11
C MET A 92 -9.35 7.04 -9.09
N LEU A 93 -10.37 7.19 -9.93
CA LEU A 93 -10.77 6.17 -10.91
C LEU A 93 -9.67 5.89 -11.95
N ILE A 94 -9.06 6.95 -12.49
CA ILE A 94 -7.95 6.82 -13.45
C ILE A 94 -6.74 6.16 -12.77
N GLY A 95 -6.40 6.57 -11.55
CA GLY A 95 -5.30 5.98 -10.79
C GLY A 95 -5.51 4.49 -10.54
N LEU A 96 -6.71 4.08 -10.15
CA LEU A 96 -7.07 2.66 -9.97
C LEU A 96 -6.98 1.88 -11.29
N ALA A 97 -7.46 2.46 -12.39
CA ALA A 97 -7.36 1.83 -13.71
C ALA A 97 -5.90 1.63 -14.14
N LEU A 98 -5.06 2.66 -13.97
CA LEU A 98 -3.63 2.59 -14.25
C LEU A 98 -2.94 1.54 -13.40
N LEU A 99 -3.21 1.53 -12.08
CA LEU A 99 -2.66 0.53 -11.17
C LEU A 99 -3.00 -0.89 -11.62
N ALA A 100 -4.26 -1.16 -11.94
CA ALA A 100 -4.70 -2.48 -12.37
C ALA A 100 -4.00 -2.93 -13.66
N VAL A 101 -3.90 -2.04 -14.66
CA VAL A 101 -3.20 -2.32 -15.92
C VAL A 101 -1.70 -2.55 -15.67
N SER A 102 -1.05 -1.70 -14.88
CA SER A 102 0.38 -1.80 -14.61
C SER A 102 0.74 -3.09 -13.84
N VAL A 103 -0.06 -3.48 -12.85
CA VAL A 103 0.14 -4.75 -12.12
C VAL A 103 -0.08 -5.95 -13.05
N TRP A 104 -1.11 -5.90 -13.89
CA TRP A 104 -1.36 -6.96 -14.86
C TRP A 104 -0.24 -7.10 -15.89
N LEU A 105 0.33 -5.98 -16.35
CA LEU A 105 1.51 -5.98 -17.22
C LEU A 105 2.74 -6.54 -16.49
N LEU A 106 3.01 -6.10 -15.26
CA LEU A 106 4.15 -6.59 -14.46
C LEU A 106 4.11 -8.12 -14.32
N ARG A 107 2.93 -8.69 -14.03
CA ARG A 107 2.73 -10.14 -13.88
C ARG A 107 3.10 -10.93 -15.16
N ARG A 108 3.13 -10.30 -16.33
CA ARG A 108 3.57 -10.97 -17.57
C ARG A 108 5.09 -11.11 -17.66
N PHE A 109 5.84 -10.27 -16.93
CA PHE A 109 7.31 -10.23 -16.97
C PHE A 109 7.95 -10.85 -15.73
N VAL A 110 7.23 -10.91 -14.61
CA VAL A 110 7.69 -11.57 -13.39
C VAL A 110 7.32 -13.07 -13.45
N PRO A 111 8.29 -13.99 -13.32
CA PRO A 111 8.07 -15.43 -13.39
C PRO A 111 7.29 -16.02 -12.20
#